data_AF-A0A260ZBW1-F1
#
_entry.id   AF-A0A260ZBW1-F1
#
_cell.length_a   1.000
_cell.length_b   1.000
_cell.length_c   1.000
_cell.angle_alpha   90.00
_cell.angle_beta   90.00
_cell.angle_gamma   90.00
#
_symmetry.space_group_name_H-M   'P 1'
#
loop_
_entity.id
_entity.type
_entity.pdbx_description
1 polymer ?
#
loop_
_entity_poly.entity_id
_entity_poly.type
_entity_poly.pdbx_seq_one_letter_code
_entity_poly.pdbx_strand_id
1 'polypeptide(L)'
;MCTISRGKLAKVLKSTSNCIFENLAFEEHIFRSHNVEKNGEVLLIWSNRPAVVIGRHQNPWVEVNIPFAHERNIEIVRRHSGGGTVYHDLGNLNISLLTTHAQHCRPKNLKFISDALNNRFSVNIVPNKRDDMELQTGTRKCSGTAARIARGQAYHHLTLLIDADLSILSKSLKSPWRDQIESNATRSVRASAVGFLKQDDQKANVDESKAAILEAYRQLFDECQIETVNVSEEVRKSEEISKIVEELKAWKWIYGKSPKFKFFGENGSEIEVKDGLIIGTDQQFSTDL
;
A
#
# COMPACT_ATOMS: atom_id res chain seq x y z
N MET A 1 -9.71 -14.34 20.92
CA MET A 1 -8.82 -13.27 21.44
C MET A 1 -7.46 -13.41 20.76
N CYS A 2 -6.99 -12.40 20.02
CA CYS A 2 -5.63 -12.37 19.50
C CYS A 2 -4.67 -12.01 20.64
N THR A 3 -4.07 -13.00 21.28
CA THR A 3 -3.01 -12.78 22.27
C THR A 3 -1.66 -12.69 21.57
N ILE A 4 -0.78 -11.82 22.09
CA ILE A 4 0.62 -11.75 21.65
C ILE A 4 1.37 -12.84 22.41
N SER A 5 1.43 -14.06 21.84
CA SER A 5 2.42 -15.04 22.26
C SER A 5 3.75 -14.74 21.57
N ARG A 6 4.86 -14.97 22.28
CA ARG A 6 6.21 -14.84 21.68
C ARG A 6 6.34 -15.84 20.53
N GLY A 7 6.69 -15.36 19.34
CA GLY A 7 6.96 -16.22 18.19
C GLY A 7 8.36 -16.82 18.28
N LYS A 8 8.59 -17.95 17.60
CA LYS A 8 9.91 -18.60 17.63
C LYS A 8 10.91 -17.89 16.72
N LEU A 9 10.57 -17.72 15.45
CA LEU A 9 11.46 -17.22 14.41
C LEU A 9 10.76 -16.12 13.59
N ALA A 10 11.48 -15.04 13.32
CA ALA A 10 11.07 -14.01 12.39
C ALA A 10 12.23 -13.50 11.54
N LYS A 11 11.87 -12.88 10.40
CA LYS A 11 12.79 -12.17 9.53
C LYS A 11 12.29 -10.74 9.29
N VAL A 12 13.20 -9.78 9.37
CA VAL A 12 12.99 -8.41 8.92
C VAL A 12 13.73 -8.21 7.61
N LEU A 13 13.02 -7.74 6.60
CA LEU A 13 13.57 -7.35 5.31
C LEU A 13 13.41 -5.85 5.14
N LYS A 14 14.52 -5.14 4.90
CA LYS A 14 14.51 -3.70 4.61
C LYS A 14 14.86 -3.50 3.14
N SER A 15 13.91 -3.03 2.33
CA SER A 15 14.20 -2.73 0.93
C SER A 15 15.07 -1.48 0.81
N THR A 16 16.10 -1.53 -0.03
CA THR A 16 16.84 -0.33 -0.46
C THR A 16 16.23 0.35 -1.69
N SER A 17 15.24 -0.27 -2.34
CA SER A 17 14.59 0.31 -3.51
C SER A 17 13.51 1.31 -3.11
N ASN A 18 13.42 2.40 -3.87
CA ASN A 18 12.29 3.33 -3.80
C ASN A 18 11.37 3.26 -5.03
N CYS A 19 11.48 2.20 -5.84
CA CYS A 19 10.60 1.97 -6.99
C CYS A 19 9.37 1.19 -6.55
N ILE A 20 8.16 1.72 -6.80
CA ILE A 20 6.93 1.06 -6.34
C ILE A 20 6.74 -0.32 -6.97
N PHE A 21 7.12 -0.46 -8.25
CA PHE A 21 6.99 -1.71 -8.99
C PHE A 21 7.91 -2.80 -8.44
N GLU A 22 9.15 -2.44 -8.11
CA GLU A 22 10.13 -3.37 -7.55
C GLU A 22 9.73 -3.82 -6.16
N ASN A 23 9.31 -2.89 -5.30
CA ASN A 23 8.90 -3.24 -3.94
C ASN A 23 7.64 -4.09 -3.89
N LEU A 24 6.62 -3.78 -4.71
CA LEU A 24 5.42 -4.62 -4.81
C LEU A 24 5.71 -5.99 -5.44
N ALA A 25 6.62 -6.07 -6.40
CA ALA A 25 7.05 -7.35 -6.96
C ALA A 25 7.79 -8.20 -5.94
N PHE A 26 8.62 -7.58 -5.11
CA PHE A 26 9.34 -8.26 -4.03
C PHE A 26 8.39 -8.73 -2.93
N GLU A 27 7.42 -7.90 -2.50
CA GLU A 27 6.35 -8.30 -1.57
C GLU A 27 5.59 -9.52 -2.09
N GLU A 28 5.21 -9.50 -3.38
CA GLU A 28 4.48 -10.61 -4.00
C GLU A 28 5.34 -11.87 -4.12
N HIS A 29 6.61 -11.73 -4.47
CA HIS A 29 7.52 -12.86 -4.55
C HIS A 29 7.69 -13.52 -3.18
N ILE A 30 7.99 -12.76 -2.13
CA ILE A 30 8.08 -13.28 -0.75
C ILE A 30 6.78 -13.97 -0.35
N PHE A 31 5.62 -13.37 -0.65
CA PHE A 31 4.32 -13.98 -0.36
C PHE A 31 4.12 -15.34 -1.04
N ARG A 32 4.68 -15.53 -2.24
CA ARG A 32 4.56 -16.77 -3.03
C ARG A 32 5.62 -17.82 -2.67
N SER A 33 6.84 -17.40 -2.35
CA SER A 33 8.00 -18.29 -2.21
C SER A 33 8.39 -18.58 -0.76
N HIS A 34 8.14 -17.67 0.17
CA HIS A 34 8.46 -17.86 1.58
C HIS A 34 7.45 -18.80 2.24
N ASN A 35 7.97 -19.72 3.07
CA ASN A 35 7.16 -20.62 3.88
C ASN A 35 7.19 -20.15 5.34
N VAL A 36 6.14 -19.46 5.79
CA VAL A 36 6.08 -18.91 7.16
C VAL A 36 6.13 -20.01 8.23
N GLU A 37 5.50 -21.17 8.00
CA GLU A 37 5.47 -22.26 8.99
C GLU A 37 6.87 -22.81 9.28
N LYS A 38 7.72 -22.90 8.25
CA LYS A 38 9.08 -23.44 8.36
C LYS A 38 10.12 -22.37 8.69
N ASN A 39 9.98 -21.19 8.12
CA ASN A 39 11.01 -20.16 8.10
C ASN A 39 10.68 -18.92 8.95
N GLY A 40 9.53 -18.91 9.63
CA GLY A 40 9.11 -17.82 10.51
C GLY A 40 8.35 -16.69 9.80
N GLU A 41 7.79 -15.79 10.60
CA GLU A 41 7.07 -14.61 10.12
C GLU A 41 8.01 -13.59 9.46
N VAL A 42 7.49 -12.75 8.56
CA VAL A 42 8.29 -11.72 7.89
C VAL A 42 7.70 -10.33 8.13
N LEU A 43 8.56 -9.38 8.46
CA LEU A 43 8.27 -7.95 8.41
C LEU A 43 9.10 -7.33 7.28
N LEU A 44 8.45 -6.84 6.23
CA LEU A 44 9.07 -6.08 5.13
C LEU A 44 8.84 -4.58 5.36
N ILE A 45 9.92 -3.80 5.37
CA ILE A 45 9.90 -2.32 5.46
C ILE A 45 10.38 -1.71 4.14
N TRP A 46 9.63 -0.73 3.65
CA TRP A 46 9.90 -0.11 2.35
C TRP A 46 9.23 1.27 2.20
N SER A 47 9.85 2.15 1.42
CA SER A 47 9.33 3.47 1.06
C SER A 47 9.52 3.68 -0.43
N ASN A 48 8.67 4.48 -1.05
CA ASN A 48 8.64 4.65 -2.50
C ASN A 48 8.81 6.12 -2.87
N ARG A 49 9.38 6.38 -4.05
CA ARG A 49 9.21 7.66 -4.74
C ARG A 49 7.70 7.93 -4.97
N PRO A 50 7.30 9.17 -5.32
CA PRO A 50 5.91 9.52 -5.52
C PRO A 50 5.14 8.50 -6.37
N ALA A 51 4.11 7.89 -5.76
CA ALA A 51 3.28 6.90 -6.42
C ALA A 51 1.83 6.92 -5.89
N VAL A 52 0.86 6.63 -6.76
CA VAL A 52 -0.52 6.34 -6.39
C VAL A 52 -0.76 4.84 -6.54
N VAL A 53 -1.14 4.21 -5.42
CA VAL A 53 -1.35 2.76 -5.35
C VAL A 53 -2.84 2.46 -5.20
N ILE A 54 -3.45 1.96 -6.27
CA ILE A 54 -4.87 1.56 -6.29
C ILE A 54 -5.04 0.10 -5.85
N GLY A 55 -6.18 -0.21 -5.22
CA GLY A 55 -6.53 -1.57 -4.84
C GLY A 55 -6.88 -2.46 -6.03
N ARG A 56 -6.85 -3.78 -5.81
CA ARG A 56 -7.02 -4.81 -6.85
C ARG A 56 -8.27 -4.67 -7.71
N HIS A 57 -9.36 -4.16 -7.15
CA HIS A 57 -10.70 -4.08 -7.77
C HIS A 57 -11.20 -2.64 -7.96
N GLN A 58 -10.30 -1.65 -7.92
CA GLN A 58 -10.65 -0.25 -8.11
C GLN A 58 -10.59 0.18 -9.57
N ASN A 59 -11.25 1.30 -9.89
CA ASN A 59 -11.16 1.97 -11.18
C ASN A 59 -10.22 3.19 -11.04
N PRO A 60 -9.05 3.22 -11.72
CA PRO A 60 -8.10 4.31 -11.59
C PRO A 60 -8.66 5.65 -12.10
N TRP A 61 -9.51 5.66 -13.13
CA TRP A 61 -10.15 6.87 -13.63
C TRP A 61 -11.13 7.48 -12.63
N VAL A 62 -11.62 6.72 -11.64
CA VAL A 62 -12.49 7.23 -10.56
C VAL A 62 -11.67 7.72 -9.36
N GLU A 63 -10.55 7.06 -9.09
CA GLU A 63 -9.82 7.18 -7.83
C GLU A 63 -8.59 8.09 -7.92
N VAL A 64 -8.02 8.23 -9.12
CA VAL A 64 -6.74 8.91 -9.36
C VAL A 64 -6.93 10.12 -10.26
N ASN A 65 -6.28 11.23 -9.92
CA ASN A 65 -6.08 12.33 -10.85
C ASN A 65 -4.93 11.97 -11.81
N ILE A 66 -5.27 11.18 -12.85
CA ILE A 66 -4.30 10.64 -13.79
C ILE A 66 -3.51 11.76 -14.51
N PRO A 67 -4.14 12.85 -15.00
CA PRO A 67 -3.40 13.95 -15.63
C PRO A 67 -2.38 14.60 -14.68
N PHE A 68 -2.78 14.87 -13.43
CA PHE A 68 -1.87 15.42 -12.42
C PHE A 68 -0.72 14.48 -12.08
N ALA A 69 -1.00 13.18 -12.00
CA ALA A 69 0.03 12.17 -11.74
C ALA A 69 1.05 12.13 -12.89
N HIS A 70 0.61 12.18 -14.14
CA HIS A 70 1.49 12.26 -15.31
C HIS A 70 2.33 13.56 -15.30
N GLU A 71 1.70 14.72 -15.10
CA GLU A 71 2.40 16.02 -15.03
C GLU A 71 3.51 16.02 -13.96
N ARG A 72 3.27 15.37 -12.83
CA ARG A 72 4.19 15.33 -11.68
C ARG A 72 5.12 14.13 -11.65
N ASN A 73 5.13 13.29 -12.69
CA ASN A 73 5.90 12.05 -12.74
C ASN A 73 5.63 11.13 -11.54
N ILE A 74 4.37 11.05 -11.12
CA ILE A 74 3.90 10.18 -10.04
C ILE A 74 3.51 8.83 -10.66
N GLU A 75 4.14 7.75 -10.19
CA GLU A 75 3.90 6.40 -10.68
C GLU A 75 2.46 5.95 -10.31
N ILE A 76 1.69 5.39 -11.25
CA ILE A 76 0.37 4.78 -10.93
C ILE A 76 0.52 3.27 -11.00
N VAL A 77 0.11 2.57 -9.94
CA VAL A 77 0.21 1.11 -9.89
C VAL A 77 -0.99 0.48 -9.20
N ARG A 78 -1.34 -0.73 -9.63
CA ARG A 78 -2.34 -1.57 -8.98
C ARG A 78 -1.64 -2.62 -8.12
N ARG A 79 -1.96 -2.65 -6.82
CA ARG A 79 -1.45 -3.71 -5.93
C ARG A 79 -2.31 -4.98 -6.01
N HIS A 80 -1.75 -6.09 -5.51
CA HIS A 80 -2.43 -7.38 -5.50
C HIS A 80 -3.55 -7.50 -4.44
N SER A 81 -3.46 -6.75 -3.34
CA SER A 81 -4.47 -6.72 -2.27
C SER A 81 -5.66 -5.82 -2.63
N GLY A 82 -6.80 -6.05 -1.96
CA GLY A 82 -7.98 -5.19 -2.06
C GLY A 82 -7.83 -3.84 -1.34
N GLY A 83 -8.93 -3.15 -1.10
CA GLY A 83 -8.98 -1.87 -0.38
C GLY A 83 -8.96 -0.64 -1.28
N GLY A 84 -8.81 0.54 -0.66
CA GLY A 84 -8.86 1.85 -1.31
C GLY A 84 -7.52 2.31 -1.92
N THR A 85 -7.51 3.51 -2.48
CA THR A 85 -6.33 4.12 -3.10
C THR A 85 -5.55 4.94 -2.08
N VAL A 86 -4.23 4.88 -2.15
CA VAL A 86 -3.31 5.63 -1.28
C VAL A 86 -2.22 6.30 -2.12
N TYR A 87 -1.65 7.37 -1.58
CA TYR A 87 -0.47 8.03 -2.14
C TYR A 87 0.75 7.71 -1.29
N HIS A 88 1.88 7.46 -1.94
CA HIS A 88 3.17 7.24 -1.34
C HIS A 88 4.13 8.34 -1.78
N ASP A 89 5.02 8.73 -0.88
CA ASP A 89 6.30 9.38 -1.15
C ASP A 89 7.34 8.88 -0.13
N LEU A 90 8.51 9.54 -0.07
CA LEU A 90 9.56 9.16 0.88
C LEU A 90 9.19 9.47 2.33
N GLY A 91 8.21 10.33 2.59
CA GLY A 91 7.62 10.60 3.90
C GLY A 91 6.56 9.58 4.32
N ASN A 92 6.19 8.64 3.44
CA ASN A 92 5.33 7.50 3.74
C ASN A 92 6.17 6.22 3.94
N LEU A 93 5.95 5.54 5.06
CA LEU A 93 6.54 4.25 5.37
C LEU A 93 5.54 3.13 5.09
N ASN A 94 5.96 2.09 4.37
CA ASN A 94 5.17 0.90 4.12
C ASN A 94 5.72 -0.27 4.94
N ILE A 95 4.81 -1.02 5.54
CA ILE A 95 5.12 -2.17 6.37
C ILE A 95 4.23 -3.32 5.91
N SER A 96 4.84 -4.47 5.63
CA SER A 96 4.11 -5.69 5.27
C SER A 96 4.47 -6.80 6.25
N LEU A 97 3.45 -7.33 6.93
CA LEU A 97 3.57 -8.40 7.92
C LEU A 97 3.03 -9.69 7.32
N LEU A 98 3.92 -10.63 7.01
CA LEU A 98 3.60 -11.93 6.45
C LEU A 98 3.50 -12.97 7.57
N THR A 99 2.34 -13.59 7.68
CA THR A 99 2.01 -14.59 8.69
C THR A 99 1.38 -15.82 8.04
N THR A 100 1.20 -16.89 8.82
CA THR A 100 0.24 -17.94 8.45
C THR A 100 -1.18 -17.34 8.43
N HIS A 101 -2.10 -17.97 7.70
CA HIS A 101 -3.50 -17.58 7.73
C HIS A 101 -4.09 -17.68 9.15
N ALA A 102 -3.72 -18.72 9.91
CA ALA A 102 -4.20 -18.93 11.28
C ALA A 102 -3.74 -17.84 12.26
N GLN A 103 -2.56 -17.26 12.05
CA GLN A 103 -2.00 -16.22 12.90
C GLN A 103 -2.32 -14.79 12.41
N HIS A 104 -2.96 -14.66 11.24
CA HIS A 104 -3.28 -13.37 10.67
C HIS A 104 -4.23 -12.56 11.58
N CYS A 105 -3.75 -11.46 12.14
CA CYS A 105 -4.55 -10.59 12.99
C CYS A 105 -4.19 -9.11 12.83
N ARG A 106 -4.99 -8.39 12.02
CA ARG A 106 -4.77 -6.96 11.75
C ARG A 106 -4.82 -6.08 13.01
N PRO A 107 -5.81 -6.23 13.93
CA PRO A 107 -5.83 -5.42 15.15
C PRO A 107 -4.57 -5.59 16.02
N LYS A 108 -4.04 -6.82 16.12
CA LYS A 108 -2.79 -7.11 16.84
C LYS A 108 -1.62 -6.36 16.22
N ASN A 109 -1.50 -6.44 14.89
CA ASN A 109 -0.44 -5.77 14.13
C ASN A 109 -0.47 -4.25 14.32
N LEU A 110 -1.65 -3.64 14.25
CA LEU A 110 -1.82 -2.20 14.44
C LEU A 110 -1.56 -1.75 15.86
N LYS A 111 -2.01 -2.53 16.86
CA LYS A 111 -1.75 -2.23 18.27
C LYS A 111 -0.25 -2.23 18.56
N PHE A 112 0.45 -3.26 18.10
CA PHE A 112 1.90 -3.36 18.24
C PHE A 112 2.64 -2.17 17.61
N ILE A 113 2.30 -1.79 16.37
CA ILE A 113 2.94 -0.66 15.67
C ILE A 113 2.64 0.67 16.37
N SER A 114 1.37 0.91 16.74
CA SER A 114 0.98 2.13 17.43
C SER A 114 1.66 2.26 18.80
N ASP A 115 1.76 1.18 19.57
CA ASP A 115 2.47 1.17 20.85
C ASP A 115 3.95 1.49 20.70
N ALA A 116 4.63 0.89 19.72
CA ALA A 116 6.03 1.16 19.45
C ALA A 116 6.29 2.65 19.15
N LEU A 117 5.40 3.27 18.36
CA LEU A 117 5.52 4.68 17.96
C LEU A 117 5.14 5.63 19.10
N ASN A 118 4.05 5.36 19.83
CA ASN A 118 3.61 6.16 20.98
C ASN A 118 4.63 6.11 22.14
N ASN A 119 5.38 5.02 22.29
CA ASN A 119 6.45 4.93 23.29
C ASN A 119 7.71 5.70 22.88
N ARG A 120 7.97 5.83 21.57
CA ARG A 120 9.16 6.51 21.03
C ARG A 120 8.96 8.02 20.90
N PHE A 121 7.75 8.45 20.53
CA PHE A 121 7.43 9.83 20.16
C PHE A 121 6.25 10.37 20.98
N SER A 122 6.18 11.69 21.09
CA SER A 122 5.05 12.40 21.72
C SER A 122 3.86 12.50 20.77
N VAL A 123 3.36 11.35 20.30
CA VAL A 123 2.19 11.21 19.42
C VAL A 123 1.11 10.36 20.10
N ASN A 124 -0.12 10.44 19.61
CA ASN A 124 -1.22 9.59 20.09
C ASN A 124 -1.92 8.89 18.91
N ILE A 125 -1.32 7.78 18.48
CA ILE A 125 -1.80 6.95 17.38
C ILE A 125 -2.68 5.85 17.94
N VAL A 126 -3.91 5.72 17.42
CA VAL A 126 -4.86 4.69 17.86
C VAL A 126 -5.45 3.96 16.65
N PRO A 127 -5.47 2.62 16.65
CA PRO A 127 -6.20 1.84 15.66
C PRO A 127 -7.72 2.06 15.77
N ASN A 128 -8.40 2.30 14.64
CA ASN A 128 -9.86 2.46 14.62
C ASN A 128 -10.57 1.14 14.27
N LYS A 129 -11.91 1.14 14.31
CA LYS A 129 -12.74 -0.05 14.04
C LYS A 129 -12.66 -0.59 12.60
N ARG A 130 -12.06 0.17 11.67
CA ARG A 130 -11.88 -0.25 10.26
C ARG A 130 -10.51 -0.84 10.00
N ASP A 131 -9.73 -1.08 11.06
CA ASP A 131 -8.33 -1.47 10.96
C ASP A 131 -7.49 -0.43 10.20
N ASP A 132 -7.74 0.87 10.41
CA ASP A 132 -6.83 1.98 10.06
C ASP A 132 -6.19 2.54 11.35
N MET A 133 -5.27 3.52 11.26
CA MET A 133 -4.82 4.28 12.45
C MET A 133 -5.02 5.78 12.28
N GLU A 134 -5.33 6.43 13.40
CA GLU A 134 -5.60 7.85 13.50
C GLU A 134 -4.76 8.50 14.60
N LEU A 135 -4.25 9.69 14.31
CA LEU A 135 -3.76 10.63 15.33
C LEU A 135 -4.98 11.23 16.04
N GLN A 136 -5.08 11.01 17.35
CA GLN A 136 -6.24 11.46 18.13
C GLN A 136 -6.38 12.99 18.15
N THR A 137 -5.27 13.71 18.13
CA THR A 137 -5.28 15.17 17.99
C THR A 137 -5.85 15.55 16.62
N GLY A 138 -7.12 15.96 16.60
CA GLY A 138 -7.85 16.33 15.38
C GLY A 138 -8.40 15.16 14.56
N THR A 139 -8.40 13.93 15.11
CA THR A 139 -8.96 12.73 14.46
C THR A 139 -8.50 12.57 13.00
N ARG A 140 -7.18 12.67 12.81
CA ARG A 140 -6.54 12.65 11.49
C ARG A 140 -6.07 11.25 11.15
N LYS A 141 -6.51 10.69 10.02
CA LYS A 141 -5.98 9.41 9.53
C LYS A 141 -4.49 9.55 9.20
N CYS A 142 -3.67 8.68 9.78
CA CYS A 142 -2.23 8.62 9.51
C CYS A 142 -1.77 7.27 8.94
N SER A 143 -2.64 6.25 8.95
CA SER A 143 -2.35 4.95 8.37
C SER A 143 -3.57 4.32 7.73
N GLY A 144 -3.38 3.70 6.56
CA GLY A 144 -4.37 2.87 5.90
C GLY A 144 -3.86 1.44 5.72
N THR A 145 -4.75 0.45 5.73
CA THR A 145 -4.37 -0.96 5.64
C THR A 145 -5.06 -1.71 4.50
N ALA A 146 -4.42 -2.79 4.08
CA ALA A 146 -5.03 -3.82 3.26
C ALA A 146 -4.37 -5.18 3.56
N ALA A 147 -5.03 -6.25 3.15
CA ALA A 147 -4.53 -7.58 3.36
C ALA A 147 -4.81 -8.48 2.16
N ARG A 148 -4.05 -9.56 2.05
CA ARG A 148 -4.29 -10.64 1.12
C ARG A 148 -4.06 -11.97 1.81
N ILE A 149 -4.96 -12.91 1.56
CA ILE A 149 -4.90 -14.28 2.08
C ILE A 149 -4.93 -15.21 0.89
N ALA A 150 -3.97 -16.13 0.82
CA ALA A 150 -3.92 -17.17 -0.21
C ALA A 150 -2.98 -18.31 0.24
N ARG A 151 -3.27 -19.54 -0.20
CA ARG A 151 -2.37 -20.70 -0.02
C ARG A 151 -1.92 -20.91 1.44
N GLY A 152 -2.82 -20.72 2.40
CA GLY A 152 -2.52 -20.89 3.82
C GLY A 152 -1.69 -19.77 4.47
N GLN A 153 -1.34 -18.72 3.72
CA GLN A 153 -0.58 -17.58 4.20
C GLN A 153 -1.39 -16.28 4.05
N ALA A 154 -0.96 -15.25 4.78
CA ALA A 154 -1.55 -13.93 4.68
C ALA A 154 -0.49 -12.85 4.86
N TYR A 155 -0.58 -11.77 4.09
CA TYR A 155 0.10 -10.53 4.46
C TYR A 155 -0.91 -9.46 4.85
N HIS A 156 -0.56 -8.70 5.88
CA HIS A 156 -1.19 -7.44 6.27
C HIS A 156 -0.19 -6.33 5.95
N HIS A 157 -0.53 -5.44 5.02
CA HIS A 157 0.31 -4.28 4.77
C HIS A 157 -0.40 -2.97 5.09
N LEU A 158 0.40 -1.97 5.43
CA LEU A 158 -0.09 -0.65 5.79
C LEU A 158 0.88 0.44 5.36
N THR A 159 0.30 1.60 5.14
CA THR A 159 1.01 2.87 4.95
C THR A 159 1.05 3.60 6.30
N LEU A 160 2.14 4.29 6.61
CA LEU A 160 2.24 5.18 7.75
C LEU A 160 2.76 6.53 7.26
N LEU A 161 1.91 7.54 7.35
CA LEU A 161 2.23 8.91 6.96
C LEU A 161 3.09 9.53 8.07
N ILE A 162 4.39 9.65 7.81
CA ILE A 162 5.35 10.15 8.81
C ILE A 162 5.67 11.62 8.53
N ASP A 163 5.97 11.94 7.28
CA ASP A 163 6.31 13.30 6.81
C ASP A 163 5.90 13.47 5.33
N ALA A 164 4.75 12.90 4.96
CA ALA A 164 4.28 12.87 3.58
C ALA A 164 3.68 14.22 3.14
N ASP A 165 3.82 14.56 1.86
CA ASP A 165 3.22 15.78 1.30
C ASP A 165 1.71 15.60 1.13
N LEU A 166 0.95 16.10 2.10
CA LEU A 166 -0.52 16.01 2.11
C LEU A 166 -1.18 16.81 0.96
N SER A 167 -0.50 17.83 0.42
CA SER A 167 -1.02 18.62 -0.71
C SER A 167 -0.97 17.81 -2.00
N ILE A 168 0.17 17.17 -2.27
CA ILE A 168 0.34 16.29 -3.42
C ILE A 168 -0.56 15.06 -3.27
N LEU A 169 -0.65 14.47 -2.06
CA LEU A 169 -1.59 13.39 -1.77
C LEU A 169 -3.03 13.78 -2.14
N SER A 170 -3.50 14.92 -1.64
CA SER A 170 -4.89 15.35 -1.86
C SER A 170 -5.20 15.56 -3.34
N LYS A 171 -4.28 16.20 -4.08
CA LYS A 171 -4.43 16.45 -5.52
C LYS A 171 -4.38 15.16 -6.35
N SER A 172 -3.51 14.22 -5.98
CA SER A 172 -3.33 12.94 -6.68
C SER A 172 -4.57 12.04 -6.60
N LEU A 173 -5.38 12.16 -5.53
CA LEU A 173 -6.54 11.31 -5.27
C LEU A 173 -7.89 11.97 -5.64
N LYS A 174 -7.85 13.10 -6.35
CA LYS A 174 -9.03 13.84 -6.79
C LYS A 174 -9.19 13.72 -8.30
N SER A 175 -9.70 12.57 -8.76
CA SER A 175 -9.98 12.37 -10.18
C SER A 175 -10.90 13.47 -10.74
N PRO A 176 -10.58 14.05 -11.91
CA PRO A 176 -11.46 14.98 -12.61
C PRO A 176 -12.67 14.29 -13.25
N TRP A 177 -12.61 12.97 -13.48
CA TRP A 177 -13.65 12.22 -14.20
C TRP A 177 -14.57 11.42 -13.28
N ARG A 178 -14.40 11.56 -11.97
CA ARG A 178 -15.14 10.79 -10.96
C ARG A 178 -16.66 10.83 -11.18
N ASP A 179 -17.19 12.01 -11.49
CA ASP A 179 -18.63 12.25 -11.62
C ASP A 179 -19.15 11.92 -13.03
N GLN A 180 -18.25 11.65 -13.98
CA GLN A 180 -18.56 11.21 -15.34
C GLN A 180 -18.53 9.68 -15.48
N ILE A 181 -18.24 8.94 -14.40
CA ILE A 181 -18.05 7.49 -14.45
C ILE A 181 -19.03 6.74 -13.55
N GLU A 182 -19.84 5.88 -14.17
CA GLU A 182 -20.65 4.88 -13.49
C GLU A 182 -19.92 3.54 -13.46
N SER A 183 -19.65 3.01 -12.26
CA SER A 183 -18.89 1.77 -12.08
C SER A 183 -19.20 1.10 -10.75
N ASN A 184 -19.28 -0.23 -10.75
CA ASN A 184 -19.37 -1.08 -9.55
C ASN A 184 -17.99 -1.39 -8.92
N ALA A 185 -16.91 -0.76 -9.39
CA ALA A 185 -15.59 -0.92 -8.81
C ALA A 185 -15.54 -0.47 -7.34
N THR A 186 -14.67 -1.12 -6.55
CA THR A 186 -14.45 -0.77 -5.15
C THR A 186 -14.05 0.69 -5.02
N ARG A 187 -14.83 1.47 -4.26
CA ARG A 187 -14.56 2.89 -4.00
C ARG A 187 -13.64 3.07 -2.80
N SER A 188 -12.78 4.09 -2.83
CA SER A 188 -12.05 4.48 -1.62
C SER A 188 -12.97 5.14 -0.60
N VAL A 189 -12.75 4.84 0.67
CA VAL A 189 -13.41 5.55 1.77
C VAL A 189 -12.54 6.75 2.16
N ARG A 190 -13.01 7.96 1.84
CA ARG A 190 -12.28 9.19 2.17
C ARG A 190 -12.26 9.41 3.68
N ALA A 191 -11.09 9.74 4.22
CA ALA A 191 -10.98 10.23 5.58
C ALA A 191 -11.47 11.69 5.65
N SER A 192 -12.11 12.06 6.76
CA SER A 192 -12.51 13.46 7.02
C SER A 192 -11.30 14.38 7.17
N ALA A 193 -10.23 13.87 7.80
CA ALA A 193 -8.96 14.55 7.96
C ALA A 193 -7.79 13.56 7.83
N VAL A 194 -6.66 14.04 7.33
CA VAL A 194 -5.41 13.29 7.15
C VAL A 194 -4.29 14.04 7.85
N GLY A 195 -3.35 13.31 8.44
CA GLY A 195 -2.22 13.89 9.18
C GLY A 195 -1.02 12.96 9.13
N PHE A 196 0.14 13.48 9.52
CA PHE A 196 1.39 12.73 9.58
C PHE A 196 2.07 12.91 10.94
N LEU A 197 2.89 11.94 11.34
CA LEU A 197 3.46 11.88 12.70
C LEU A 197 4.34 13.10 13.03
N LYS A 198 5.19 13.53 12.11
CA LYS A 198 6.10 14.66 12.31
C LYS A 198 5.37 15.98 12.57
N GLN A 199 4.10 16.09 12.19
CA GLN A 199 3.26 17.24 12.49
C GLN A 199 3.06 17.43 14.01
N ASP A 200 3.03 16.32 14.75
CA ASP A 200 2.74 16.30 16.18
C ASP A 200 4.04 16.18 17.01
N ASP A 201 5.06 15.47 16.50
CA ASP A 201 6.39 15.41 17.10
C ASP A 201 7.49 15.49 16.01
N GLN A 202 8.26 16.58 15.99
CA GLN A 202 9.32 16.80 15.00
C GLN A 202 10.42 15.72 14.99
N LYS A 203 10.55 14.92 16.06
CA LYS A 203 11.49 13.79 16.13
C LYS A 203 11.00 12.57 15.37
N ALA A 204 9.69 12.46 15.09
CA ALA A 204 9.08 11.34 14.38
C ALA A 204 9.37 11.40 12.88
N ASN A 205 10.63 11.17 12.50
CA ASN A 205 11.05 11.01 11.12
C ASN A 205 11.00 9.54 10.69
N VAL A 206 11.18 9.30 9.39
CA VAL A 206 11.02 7.98 8.77
C VAL A 206 12.00 6.96 9.37
N ASP A 207 13.26 7.33 9.56
CA ASP A 207 14.28 6.39 10.03
C ASP A 207 14.14 6.08 11.52
N GLU A 208 13.80 7.07 12.34
CA GLU A 208 13.50 6.86 13.76
C GLU A 208 12.24 6.00 13.95
N SER A 209 11.22 6.19 13.10
CA SER A 209 10.01 5.37 13.13
C SER A 209 10.29 3.93 12.73
N LYS A 210 11.12 3.72 11.69
CA LYS A 210 11.62 2.38 11.32
C LYS A 210 12.34 1.75 12.51
N ALA A 211 13.26 2.46 13.15
CA ALA A 211 14.02 1.94 14.28
C ALA A 211 13.11 1.50 15.43
N ALA A 212 12.12 2.32 15.81
CA ALA A 212 11.15 1.99 16.85
C ALA A 212 10.34 0.73 16.54
N ILE A 213 9.83 0.61 15.31
CA ILE A 213 9.06 -0.56 14.87
C ILE A 213 9.95 -1.81 14.84
N LEU A 214 11.18 -1.70 14.37
CA LEU A 214 12.13 -2.81 14.30
C LEU A 214 12.53 -3.34 15.67
N GLU A 215 12.84 -2.44 16.60
CA GLU A 215 13.16 -2.78 17.98
C GLU A 215 11.99 -3.53 18.63
N ALA A 216 10.79 -2.97 18.50
CA ALA A 216 9.60 -3.57 19.08
C ALA A 216 9.28 -4.92 18.41
N TYR A 217 9.43 -5.06 17.09
CA TYR A 217 9.16 -6.32 16.38
C TYR A 217 10.13 -7.42 16.82
N ARG A 218 11.41 -7.09 16.98
CA ARG A 218 12.44 -8.03 17.49
C ARG A 218 12.05 -8.64 18.84
N GLN A 219 11.44 -7.84 19.72
CA GLN A 219 11.04 -8.29 21.06
C GLN A 219 9.87 -9.29 21.04
N LEU A 220 9.12 -9.38 19.94
CA LEU A 220 8.02 -10.33 19.80
C LEU A 220 8.48 -11.77 19.52
N PHE A 221 9.77 -11.98 19.23
CA PHE A 221 10.30 -13.28 18.83
C PHE A 221 11.49 -13.71 19.69
N ASP A 222 11.76 -15.02 19.74
CA ASP A 222 12.99 -15.56 20.34
C ASP A 222 14.19 -15.26 19.43
N GLU A 223 14.03 -15.52 18.14
CA GLU A 223 15.04 -15.24 17.11
C GLU A 223 14.47 -14.34 16.02
N CYS A 224 15.21 -13.29 15.67
CA CYS A 224 14.82 -12.35 14.62
C CYS A 224 16.04 -11.91 13.80
N GLN A 225 16.08 -12.33 12.54
CA GLN A 225 17.11 -11.96 11.58
C GLN A 225 16.74 -10.65 10.91
N ILE A 226 17.70 -9.73 10.76
CA ILE A 226 17.50 -8.45 10.06
C ILE A 226 18.39 -8.41 8.84
N GLU A 227 17.79 -8.16 7.68
CA GLU A 227 18.47 -8.10 6.39
C GLU A 227 18.12 -6.80 5.68
N THR A 228 19.13 -6.14 5.12
CA THR A 228 18.93 -5.06 4.14
C THR A 228 19.04 -5.68 2.76
N VAL A 229 17.97 -5.59 1.96
CA VAL A 229 17.88 -6.25 0.66
C VAL A 229 17.98 -5.22 -0.46
N ASN A 230 18.94 -5.44 -1.37
CA ASN A 230 19.01 -4.71 -2.61
C ASN A 230 17.94 -5.23 -3.59
N VAL A 231 16.70 -4.77 -3.42
CA VAL A 231 15.56 -5.28 -4.20
C VAL A 231 15.76 -5.09 -5.71
N SER A 232 16.40 -4.00 -6.14
CA SER A 232 16.71 -3.80 -7.56
C SER A 232 17.68 -4.85 -8.10
N GLU A 233 18.58 -5.38 -7.28
CA GLU A 233 19.45 -6.50 -7.64
C GLU A 233 18.71 -7.84 -7.64
N GLU A 234 17.82 -8.08 -6.67
CA GLU A 234 16.94 -9.26 -6.67
C GLU A 234 16.07 -9.33 -7.92
N VAL A 235 15.52 -8.18 -8.36
CA VAL A 235 14.77 -8.06 -9.61
C VAL A 235 15.62 -8.45 -10.83
N ARG A 236 16.90 -8.04 -10.87
CA ARG A 236 17.80 -8.37 -11.98
C ARG A 236 18.21 -9.85 -12.00
N LYS A 237 18.33 -10.47 -10.82
CA LYS A 237 18.79 -11.87 -10.68
C LYS A 237 17.66 -12.88 -10.80
N SER A 238 16.43 -12.50 -10.45
CA SER A 238 15.27 -13.39 -10.43
C SER A 238 14.31 -13.11 -11.57
N GLU A 239 14.22 -14.05 -12.52
CA GLU A 239 13.26 -13.99 -13.62
C GLU A 239 11.81 -13.94 -13.10
N GLU A 240 11.52 -14.58 -11.97
CA GLU A 240 10.19 -14.55 -11.35
C GLU A 240 9.81 -13.14 -10.90
N ILE A 241 10.73 -12.45 -10.20
CA ILE A 241 10.49 -11.08 -9.72
C ILE A 241 10.39 -10.12 -10.91
N SER A 242 11.27 -10.25 -11.90
CA SER A 242 11.23 -9.44 -13.12
C SER A 242 9.89 -9.56 -13.84
N LYS A 243 9.33 -10.76 -13.99
CA LYS A 243 8.00 -10.99 -14.58
C LYS A 243 6.89 -10.29 -13.80
N ILE A 244 6.96 -10.29 -12.47
CA ILE A 244 5.98 -9.56 -11.65
C ILE A 244 6.13 -8.05 -11.86
N VAL A 245 7.35 -7.51 -11.96
CA VAL A 245 7.58 -6.09 -12.29
C VAL A 245 6.98 -5.73 -13.65
N GLU A 246 7.19 -6.56 -14.67
CA GLU A 246 6.61 -6.37 -16.01
C GLU A 246 5.08 -6.39 -15.96
N GLU A 247 4.47 -7.33 -15.23
CA GLU A 247 3.02 -7.37 -15.00
C GLU A 247 2.55 -6.08 -14.32
N LEU A 248 3.19 -5.65 -13.24
CA LEU A 248 2.79 -4.47 -12.48
C LEU A 248 2.86 -3.16 -13.30
N LYS A 249 3.78 -3.08 -14.27
CA LYS A 249 3.91 -1.96 -15.21
C LYS A 249 2.96 -2.04 -16.40
N ALA A 250 2.45 -3.23 -16.72
CA ALA A 250 1.62 -3.43 -17.90
C ALA A 250 0.30 -2.66 -17.78
N TRP A 251 -0.07 -1.98 -18.86
CA TRP A 251 -1.35 -1.27 -18.93
C TRP A 251 -2.55 -2.19 -18.64
N LYS A 252 -2.47 -3.44 -19.12
CA LYS A 252 -3.49 -4.49 -18.86
C LYS A 252 -3.68 -4.77 -17.37
N TRP A 253 -2.64 -4.59 -16.55
CA TRP A 253 -2.72 -4.74 -15.11
C TRP A 253 -3.24 -3.47 -14.42
N ILE A 254 -2.60 -2.33 -14.70
CA ILE A 254 -2.93 -1.05 -14.05
C ILE A 254 -4.38 -0.65 -14.38
N TYR A 255 -4.70 -0.60 -15.68
CA TYR A 255 -5.97 -0.10 -16.20
C TYR A 255 -6.90 -1.24 -16.62
N GLY A 256 -6.38 -2.26 -17.30
CA GLY A 256 -7.18 -3.34 -17.84
C GLY A 256 -7.84 -4.26 -16.81
N LYS A 257 -7.40 -4.24 -15.55
CA LYS A 257 -8.08 -4.95 -14.45
C LYS A 257 -9.25 -4.18 -13.82
N SER A 258 -9.57 -3.00 -14.34
CA SER A 258 -10.71 -2.22 -13.86
C SER A 258 -12.02 -2.95 -14.16
N PRO A 259 -12.94 -3.09 -13.18
CA PRO A 259 -14.29 -3.57 -13.44
C PRO A 259 -14.97 -2.74 -14.54
N LYS A 260 -15.87 -3.38 -15.32
CA LYS A 260 -16.64 -2.71 -16.38
C LYS A 260 -17.26 -1.42 -15.86
N PHE A 261 -17.22 -0.37 -16.68
CA PHE A 261 -17.80 0.94 -16.35
C PHE A 261 -18.35 1.64 -17.58
N LYS A 262 -19.13 2.69 -17.34
CA LYS A 262 -19.61 3.64 -18.35
C LYS A 262 -18.99 5.00 -18.11
N PHE A 263 -18.60 5.68 -19.17
CA PHE A 263 -18.14 7.06 -19.16
C PHE A 263 -19.13 7.92 -19.93
N PHE A 264 -19.52 9.06 -19.34
CA PHE A 264 -20.44 10.03 -19.91
C PHE A 264 -19.67 11.30 -20.25
N GLY A 265 -19.41 11.52 -21.54
CA GLY A 265 -18.72 12.71 -22.05
C GLY A 265 -19.60 13.95 -21.98
N GLU A 266 -18.98 15.13 -21.97
CA GLU A 266 -19.69 16.42 -21.86
C GLU A 266 -20.66 16.71 -23.02
N ASN A 267 -20.41 16.11 -24.18
CA ASN A 267 -21.27 16.18 -25.36
C ASN A 267 -22.47 15.20 -25.32
N GLY A 268 -22.67 14.49 -24.21
CA GLY A 268 -23.70 13.47 -24.05
C GLY A 268 -23.33 12.10 -24.64
N SER A 269 -22.10 11.89 -25.09
CA SER A 269 -21.66 10.57 -25.56
C SER A 269 -21.54 9.59 -24.40
N GLU A 270 -22.01 8.36 -24.60
CA GLU A 270 -21.82 7.26 -23.65
C GLU A 270 -20.81 6.27 -24.21
N ILE A 271 -19.77 5.96 -23.43
CA ILE A 271 -18.72 5.00 -23.77
C ILE A 271 -18.73 3.89 -22.72
N GLU A 272 -18.98 2.66 -23.14
CA GLU A 272 -18.79 1.49 -22.28
C GLU A 272 -17.34 0.98 -22.37
N VAL A 273 -16.74 0.72 -21.22
CA VAL A 273 -15.35 0.26 -21.12
C VAL A 273 -15.29 -1.07 -20.37
N LYS A 274 -14.60 -2.06 -20.95
CA LYS A 274 -14.34 -3.37 -20.35
C LYS A 274 -12.90 -3.78 -20.58
N ASP A 275 -12.26 -4.31 -19.54
CA ASP A 275 -10.85 -4.69 -19.56
C ASP A 275 -9.94 -3.51 -19.97
N GLY A 276 -10.40 -2.28 -19.65
CA GLY A 276 -9.81 -1.00 -20.02
C GLY A 276 -10.08 -0.56 -21.46
N LEU A 277 -10.63 -1.42 -22.32
CA LEU A 277 -10.86 -1.15 -23.74
C LEU A 277 -12.28 -0.61 -23.96
N ILE A 278 -12.45 0.27 -24.95
CA ILE A 278 -13.76 0.72 -25.40
C ILE A 278 -14.47 -0.46 -26.07
N ILE A 279 -15.64 -0.84 -25.55
CA ILE A 279 -16.40 -2.00 -26.05
C ILE A 279 -16.72 -1.82 -27.54
N GLY A 280 -16.49 -2.88 -28.32
CA GLY A 280 -16.67 -2.85 -29.77
C GLY A 280 -15.45 -2.36 -30.55
N THR A 281 -14.35 -2.06 -29.87
CA THR A 281 -13.08 -1.62 -30.47
C THR A 281 -11.89 -2.30 -29.77
N ASP A 282 -10.71 -2.21 -30.39
CA ASP A 282 -9.43 -2.55 -29.74
C ASP A 282 -8.76 -1.34 -29.09
N GLN A 283 -9.46 -0.20 -28.99
CA GLN A 283 -8.92 1.04 -28.47
C GLN A 283 -8.90 1.06 -26.95
N GLN A 284 -7.75 1.40 -26.37
CA GLN A 284 -7.61 1.68 -24.93
C GLN A 284 -8.40 2.93 -24.55
N PHE A 285 -9.10 2.89 -23.42
CA PHE A 285 -9.72 4.08 -22.87
C PHE A 285 -8.64 5.07 -22.41
N SER A 286 -8.76 6.34 -22.82
CA SER A 286 -7.71 7.34 -22.67
C SER A 286 -7.33 7.58 -21.21
N THR A 287 -6.05 7.85 -20.97
CA THR A 287 -5.53 8.36 -19.70
C THR A 287 -5.40 9.89 -19.70
N ASP A 288 -5.72 10.54 -20.81
CA ASP A 288 -5.62 11.98 -21.07
C ASP A 288 -6.95 12.52 -21.67
N LEU A 289 -8.09 12.21 -21.03
CA LEU A 289 -9.41 12.67 -21.50
C LEU A 289 -9.56 14.19 -21.42
#